data_AF-A0A1H6LR14-F1
#
_entry.id   AF-A0A1H6LR14-F1
#
_cell.length_a   1.000
_cell.length_b   1.000
_cell.length_c   1.000
_cell.angle_alpha   90.00
_cell.angle_beta   90.00
_cell.angle_gamma   90.00
#
_symmetry.space_group_name_H-M   'P 1'
#
loop_
_entity.id
_entity.type
_entity.pdbx_description
1 polymer ?
#
loop_
_entity_poly.entity_id
_entity_poly.type
_entity_poly.pdbx_seq_one_letter_code
_entity_poly.pdbx_strand_id
1 'polypeptide(L)'
;MSGANDPASVSDAIEKAADVSDEKHEAHIQVLRGQPTDEELAAVLAVFAAASGAPAEPREQEENLWGHPVDRLRYSPFSWQKVTLVERTHMRRR
;
A
#
# COMPACT_ATOMS: atom_id res chain seq x y z
N MET A 1 -49.38 -13.12 1.25
CA MET A 1 -48.06 -12.93 1.88
C MET A 1 -47.19 -12.27 0.81
N SER A 2 -47.16 -10.92 0.71
CA SER A 2 -46.20 -10.02 1.39
C SER A 2 -44.76 -10.51 1.18
N GLY A 3 -43.81 -9.84 0.56
CA GLY A 3 -43.64 -8.44 0.17
C GLY A 3 -42.15 -8.11 0.31
N ALA A 4 -41.63 -7.25 -0.58
CA ALA A 4 -40.34 -6.53 -0.53
C ALA A 4 -39.02 -7.30 -0.80
N ASN A 5 -38.37 -6.94 -1.92
CA ASN A 5 -37.01 -6.38 -1.89
C ASN A 5 -36.64 -5.80 -3.27
N ASP A 6 -36.81 -4.49 -3.41
CA ASP A 6 -36.17 -3.66 -4.43
C ASP A 6 -34.70 -3.43 -4.04
N PRO A 7 -33.72 -3.55 -4.95
CA PRO A 7 -32.35 -3.15 -4.63
C PRO A 7 -32.26 -1.62 -4.63
N ALA A 8 -32.06 -1.06 -3.44
CA ALA A 8 -31.76 0.36 -3.25
C ALA A 8 -30.52 0.77 -4.07
N SER A 9 -30.69 1.82 -4.88
CA SER A 9 -29.60 2.62 -5.42
C SER A 9 -28.92 3.34 -4.26
N VAL A 10 -27.70 2.95 -3.92
CA VAL A 10 -26.85 3.65 -2.96
C VAL A 10 -25.72 4.31 -3.75
N SER A 11 -26.03 5.46 -4.35
CA SER A 11 -25.03 6.47 -4.68
C SER A 11 -25.03 7.52 -3.56
N ASP A 12 -23.84 8.04 -3.28
CA ASP A 12 -23.52 9.13 -2.34
C ASP A 12 -23.48 8.80 -0.85
N ALA A 13 -22.30 8.37 -0.40
CA ALA A 13 -21.60 8.96 0.75
C ALA A 13 -20.20 8.32 0.87
N ILE A 14 -19.29 8.68 -0.03
CA ILE A 14 -17.85 8.53 0.23
C ILE A 14 -17.28 9.94 0.47
N GLU A 15 -17.89 10.65 1.40
CA GLU A 15 -17.17 11.62 2.21
C GLU A 15 -16.86 10.95 3.54
N LYS A 16 -15.81 10.12 3.54
CA LYS A 16 -15.06 9.88 4.77
C LYS A 16 -13.69 10.46 4.52
N ALA A 17 -13.56 11.72 4.94
CA ALA A 17 -12.30 12.38 5.18
C ALA A 17 -11.31 11.34 5.70
N ALA A 18 -10.20 11.18 4.98
CA ALA A 18 -9.03 10.53 5.53
C ALA A 18 -8.67 11.34 6.77
N ASP A 19 -9.05 10.82 7.93
CA ASP A 19 -8.45 11.12 9.21
C ASP A 19 -6.99 10.69 9.06
N VAL A 20 -6.18 11.57 8.48
CA VAL A 20 -4.74 11.52 8.57
C VAL A 20 -4.48 11.85 10.02
N SER A 21 -4.52 10.81 10.87
CA SER A 21 -3.98 10.90 12.20
C SER A 21 -2.57 11.48 12.04
N ASP A 22 -2.40 12.72 12.48
CA ASP A 22 -1.11 13.39 12.67
C ASP A 22 -0.33 12.56 13.71
N GLU A 23 0.18 11.41 13.28
CA GLU A 23 1.30 10.75 13.91
C GLU A 23 2.44 11.76 13.78
N LYS A 24 2.55 12.69 14.74
CA LYS A 24 3.59 13.72 14.77
C LYS A 24 4.93 13.02 14.69
N HIS A 25 5.46 12.90 13.48
CA HIS A 25 6.76 12.29 13.26
C HIS A 25 7.76 13.14 14.02
N GLU A 26 8.40 12.53 15.02
CA GLU A 26 9.45 13.22 15.76
C GLU A 26 10.51 13.71 14.77
N ALA A 27 11.05 14.91 15.02
CA ALA A 27 12.11 15.44 14.19
C ALA A 27 13.35 14.54 14.31
N HIS A 28 13.62 13.76 13.27
CA HIS A 28 14.72 12.79 13.23
C HIS A 28 16.11 13.45 13.14
N ILE A 29 16.15 14.74 12.78
CA ILE A 29 17.38 15.53 12.66
C ILE A 29 17.26 16.73 13.58
N GLN A 30 18.27 16.95 14.43
CA GLN A 30 18.27 17.99 15.44
C GLN A 30 19.58 18.80 15.40
N VAL A 31 19.47 20.11 15.60
CA VAL A 31 20.61 21.01 15.76
C VAL A 31 21.03 21.00 17.23
N LEU A 32 22.14 20.33 17.53
CA LEU A 32 22.62 20.22 18.91
C LEU A 32 23.37 21.47 19.38
N ARG A 33 24.02 22.19 18.47
CA ARG A 33 24.82 23.39 18.76
C ARG A 33 24.79 24.39 17.62
N GLY A 34 24.88 25.67 17.97
CA GLY A 34 24.90 26.80 17.04
C GLY A 34 23.50 27.35 16.75
N GLN A 35 23.46 28.50 16.08
CA GLN A 35 22.23 29.14 15.59
C GLN A 35 22.37 29.26 14.07
N PRO A 36 22.05 28.19 13.31
CA PRO A 36 22.14 28.24 11.85
C PRO A 36 21.15 29.28 11.32
N THR A 37 21.50 29.91 10.20
CA THR A 37 20.59 30.82 9.50
C THR A 37 19.60 30.02 8.66
N ASP A 38 18.48 30.66 8.31
CA ASP A 38 17.46 30.03 7.47
C ASP A 38 18.01 29.62 6.09
N GLU A 39 18.99 30.37 5.58
CA GLU A 39 19.68 30.07 4.31
C GLU A 39 20.50 28.78 4.39
N GLU A 40 21.21 28.57 5.49
CA GLU A 40 22.01 27.36 5.72
C GLU A 40 21.12 26.13 5.88
N LEU A 41 20.00 26.25 6.60
CA LEU A 41 19.01 25.19 6.72
C LEU A 41 18.40 24.84 5.36
N ALA A 42 18.04 25.84 4.56
CA ALA A 42 17.50 25.63 3.22
C ALA A 42 18.50 24.90 2.30
N ALA A 43 19.79 25.26 2.37
CA ALA A 43 20.83 24.59 1.60
C ALA A 43 20.96 23.11 1.96
N VAL A 44 20.94 22.78 3.26
CA VAL A 44 21.01 21.39 3.73
C VAL A 44 19.76 20.60 3.30
N LEU A 45 18.57 21.18 3.46
CA LEU A 45 17.31 20.56 3.04
C LEU A 45 17.28 20.31 1.54
N ALA A 46 17.79 21.24 0.72
CA ALA A 46 17.88 21.07 -0.72
C ALA A 46 18.77 19.88 -1.11
N VAL A 47 19.90 19.70 -0.42
CA VAL A 47 20.79 18.54 -0.62
C VAL A 47 20.10 17.24 -0.21
N PHE A 48 19.42 17.20 0.94
CA PHE A 48 18.68 16.00 1.37
C PHE A 48 17.53 15.66 0.41
N ALA A 49 16.78 16.67 -0.03
CA ALA A 49 15.72 16.48 -1.02
C ALA A 49 16.28 15.90 -2.33
N ALA A 50 17.38 16.47 -2.84
CA ALA A 50 18.05 15.98 -4.04
C ALA A 50 18.57 14.54 -3.88
N ALA A 51 19.15 14.20 -2.71
CA ALA A 51 19.62 12.86 -2.41
C ALA A 51 18.48 11.85 -2.24
N SER A 52 17.34 12.26 -1.69
CA SER A 52 16.14 11.43 -1.54
C SER A 52 15.35 11.25 -2.85
N GLY A 53 15.59 12.13 -3.82
CA GLY A 53 14.75 12.33 -5.00
C GLY A 53 14.99 11.36 -6.15
N ALA A 54 15.80 10.32 -5.98
CA ALA A 54 15.80 9.22 -6.93
C ALA A 54 14.56 8.35 -6.62
N PRO A 55 13.45 8.44 -7.38
CA PRO A 55 12.51 7.33 -7.37
C PRO A 55 13.37 6.12 -7.70
N ALA A 56 13.38 5.12 -6.81
CA ALA A 56 13.90 3.83 -7.21
C ALA A 56 13.23 3.52 -8.55
N GLU A 57 14.02 3.24 -9.60
CA GLU A 57 13.47 2.68 -10.84
C GLU A 57 12.39 1.69 -10.41
N PRO A 58 11.18 1.72 -11.01
CA PRO A 58 10.07 0.88 -10.58
C PRO A 58 10.60 -0.54 -10.47
N ARG A 59 10.96 -0.94 -9.24
CA ARG A 59 11.58 -2.23 -9.02
C ARG A 59 10.51 -3.20 -9.45
N GLU A 60 10.90 -4.25 -10.16
CA GLU A 60 10.00 -5.36 -10.37
C GLU A 60 9.36 -5.66 -9.01
N GLN A 61 8.04 -5.45 -8.95
CA GLN A 61 7.36 -5.54 -7.68
C GLN A 61 7.62 -6.92 -7.14
N GLU A 62 8.17 -7.01 -5.92
CA GLU A 62 8.46 -8.28 -5.29
C GLU A 62 7.22 -9.16 -5.42
N GLU A 63 7.40 -10.37 -5.93
CA GLU A 63 6.29 -11.26 -6.21
C GLU A 63 5.54 -11.54 -4.90
N ASN A 64 4.37 -10.92 -4.73
CA ASN A 64 3.55 -11.15 -3.57
C ASN A 64 2.80 -12.47 -3.75
N LEU A 65 3.39 -13.53 -3.21
CA LEU A 65 2.82 -14.88 -3.20
C LEU A 65 1.69 -15.04 -2.16
N TRP A 66 1.33 -13.98 -1.43
CA TRP A 66 0.34 -14.04 -0.37
C TRP A 66 -1.00 -13.46 -0.85
N GLY A 67 -2.09 -14.12 -0.46
CA GLY A 67 -3.44 -13.59 -0.67
C GLY A 67 -3.96 -13.76 -2.10
N HIS A 68 -3.38 -14.66 -2.88
CA HIS A 68 -3.87 -14.99 -4.21
C HIS A 68 -5.30 -15.53 -4.09
N PRO A 69 -6.25 -15.18 -4.97
CA PRO A 69 -7.65 -15.63 -4.87
C PRO A 69 -7.78 -17.16 -4.81
N VAL A 70 -6.79 -17.89 -5.34
CA VAL A 70 -6.74 -19.37 -5.30
C VAL A 70 -6.70 -19.93 -3.88
N ASP A 71 -6.09 -19.21 -2.95
CA ASP A 71 -5.92 -19.65 -1.56
C ASP A 71 -7.25 -19.59 -0.79
N ARG A 72 -8.18 -18.76 -1.26
CA ARG A 72 -9.51 -18.58 -0.64
C ARG A 72 -10.52 -19.64 -1.10
N LEU A 73 -10.21 -20.47 -2.09
CA LEU A 73 -11.16 -21.50 -2.56
C LEU A 73 -11.29 -22.66 -1.57
N ARG A 74 -12.54 -22.93 -1.20
CA ARG A 74 -12.95 -24.01 -0.29
C ARG A 74 -13.19 -25.34 -1.02
N TYR A 75 -12.34 -25.69 -1.97
CA TYR A 75 -12.34 -27.02 -2.55
C TYR A 75 -11.65 -28.03 -1.64
N SER A 76 -12.03 -29.30 -1.76
CA SER A 76 -11.27 -30.42 -1.20
C SER A 76 -9.80 -30.33 -1.63
N PRO A 77 -8.83 -30.65 -0.74
CA PRO A 77 -7.40 -30.54 -1.03
C PRO A 77 -6.96 -31.37 -2.25
N PHE A 78 -7.68 -32.44 -2.58
CA PHE A 78 -7.40 -33.31 -3.72
C PHE A 78 -8.19 -32.94 -4.99
N SER A 79 -8.91 -31.81 -4.98
CA SER A 79 -9.62 -31.33 -6.16
C SER A 79 -8.62 -30.92 -7.24
N TRP A 80 -8.72 -31.56 -8.41
CA TRP A 80 -7.86 -31.22 -9.55
C TRP A 80 -7.98 -29.75 -9.97
N GLN A 81 -9.17 -29.15 -9.82
CA GLN A 81 -9.37 -27.71 -10.07
C GLN A 81 -8.49 -26.83 -9.17
N LYS A 82 -8.39 -27.16 -7.87
CA LYS A 82 -7.54 -26.42 -6.92
C LYS A 82 -6.06 -26.66 -7.22
N VAL A 83 -5.67 -27.91 -7.45
CA VAL A 83 -4.28 -28.29 -7.77
C VAL A 83 -3.79 -27.54 -9.01
N THR A 84 -4.55 -27.54 -10.10
CA THR A 84 -4.18 -26.84 -11.34
C THR A 84 -4.12 -25.33 -11.17
N LEU A 85 -5.06 -24.73 -10.43
CA LEU A 85 -5.04 -23.28 -10.19
C LEU A 85 -3.84 -22.86 -9.34
N VAL A 86 -3.49 -23.62 -8.30
CA VAL A 86 -2.31 -23.35 -7.46
C VAL A 86 -1.04 -23.50 -8.28
N GLU A 87 -0.90 -24.57 -9.06
CA GLU A 87 0.27 -24.81 -9.90
C GLU A 87 0.48 -23.67 -10.92
N ARG A 88 -0.59 -23.20 -11.57
CA ARG A 88 -0.50 -22.09 -12.55
C ARG A 88 -0.17 -20.74 -11.92
N THR A 89 -0.56 -20.51 -10.67
CA THR A 89 -0.43 -19.20 -10.00
C THR A 89 0.86 -19.10 -9.19
N HIS A 90 1.25 -20.18 -8.51
CA HIS A 90 2.40 -20.20 -7.60
C HIS A 90 3.62 -20.89 -8.20
N MET A 91 3.47 -21.87 -9.10
CA MET A 91 4.60 -22.67 -9.60
C MET A 91 5.07 -22.28 -11.00
N ARG A 92 4.29 -21.50 -11.76
CA ARG A 92 4.80 -20.88 -13.00
C ARG A 92 5.74 -19.73 -12.64
N ARG A 93 7.03 -20.03 -12.61
CA ARG A 93 8.08 -19.00 -12.64
C ARG A 93 8.01 -18.26 -13.97
N ARG A 94 8.08 -16.93 -13.92
CA ARG A 94 8.36 -16.07 -15.08
C ARG A 94 9.82 -16.14 -15.47
#